data_AF-A0A8J7VEJ1-F1
#
_entry.id   AF-A0A8J7VEJ1-F1
#
_cell.length_a   1.000
_cell.length_b   1.000
_cell.length_c   1.000
_cell.angle_alpha   90.00
_cell.angle_beta   90.00
_cell.angle_gamma   90.00
#
_symmetry.space_group_name_H-M   'P 1'
#
loop_
_entity.id
_entity.type
_entity.pdbx_description
1 polymer ?
#
loop_
_entity_poly.entity_id
_entity_poly.type
_entity_poly.pdbx_seq_one_letter_code
_entity_poly.pdbx_strand_id
1 'polypeptide(L)'
;MNLADARSLVSTALARMNGAYGQTVFDEWVLVSIRADRGAILAYEGPRAETYKKQFTFDIASMLRELAGQKLSVGDFAFAADAHGTHYDGCMRLGESSYLFCNHTQRTMLEIRQSATWLAAQKTWVELGAKFASDPLE
;
A
#
# COMPACT_ATOMS: atom_id res chain seq x y z
N MET A 1 0.21 -14.81 8.73
CA MET A 1 1.56 -14.92 8.17
C MET A 1 2.55 -14.03 8.91
N ASN A 2 3.84 -14.35 8.85
CA ASN A 2 4.90 -13.51 9.44
C ASN A 2 5.33 -12.38 8.47
N LEU A 3 6.13 -11.44 8.98
CA LEU A 3 6.60 -10.27 8.21
C LEU A 3 7.45 -10.62 6.98
N ALA A 4 8.28 -11.67 7.04
CA ALA A 4 9.13 -12.06 5.91
C ALA A 4 8.27 -12.57 4.74
N ASP A 5 7.27 -13.40 5.05
CA ASP A 5 6.31 -13.92 4.07
C ASP A 5 5.45 -12.79 3.49
N ALA A 6 4.95 -11.89 4.35
CA ALA A 6 4.17 -10.73 3.92
C ALA A 6 4.98 -9.83 2.97
N ARG A 7 6.24 -9.56 3.28
CA ARG A 7 7.14 -8.79 2.40
C ARG A 7 7.33 -9.48 1.05
N SER A 8 7.61 -10.78 1.05
CA SER A 8 7.79 -11.54 -0.19
C SER A 8 6.52 -11.54 -1.04
N LEU A 9 5.36 -11.71 -0.40
CA LEU A 9 4.05 -11.68 -1.04
C LEU A 9 3.76 -10.32 -1.68
N VAL A 10 4.00 -9.21 -0.97
CA VAL A 10 3.80 -7.85 -1.48
C VAL A 10 4.72 -7.59 -2.68
N SER A 11 6.03 -7.83 -2.55
CA SER A 11 6.98 -7.62 -3.67
C SER A 11 6.60 -8.44 -4.90
N THR A 12 6.19 -9.70 -4.71
CA THR A 12 5.76 -10.58 -5.81
C THR A 12 4.47 -10.09 -6.46
N ALA A 13 3.49 -9.66 -5.66
CA ALA A 13 2.23 -9.12 -6.16
C ALA A 13 2.45 -7.82 -6.95
N LEU A 14 3.29 -6.91 -6.46
CA LEU A 14 3.62 -5.68 -7.17
C LEU A 14 4.39 -5.95 -8.48
N ALA A 15 5.30 -6.91 -8.50
CA ALA A 15 5.98 -7.32 -9.73
C ALA A 15 4.99 -7.90 -10.76
N ARG A 16 4.04 -8.75 -10.33
CA ARG A 16 2.96 -9.27 -11.19
C ARG A 16 2.05 -8.14 -11.69
N MET A 17 1.72 -7.19 -10.82
CA MET A 17 0.92 -6.01 -11.16
C MET A 17 1.63 -5.18 -12.24
N ASN A 18 2.94 -4.96 -12.11
CA ASN A 18 3.74 -4.27 -13.12
C ASN A 18 3.75 -5.02 -14.45
N GLY A 19 3.89 -6.35 -14.42
CA GLY A 19 3.81 -7.18 -15.62
C GLY A 19 2.46 -7.10 -16.33
N ALA A 20 1.36 -7.12 -15.57
CA ALA A 20 0.01 -6.98 -16.12
C ALA A 20 -0.28 -5.56 -16.64
N TYR A 21 0.31 -4.54 -16.01
CA TYR A 21 0.16 -3.15 -16.42
C TYR A 21 1.05 -2.79 -17.64
N GLY A 22 2.21 -3.44 -17.77
CA GLY A 22 3.23 -3.19 -18.80
C GLY A 22 4.34 -2.22 -18.38
N GLN A 23 4.27 -1.67 -17.17
CA GLN A 23 5.25 -0.75 -16.56
C GLN A 23 5.05 -0.73 -15.04
N THR A 24 5.89 0.01 -14.32
CA THR A 24 5.73 0.16 -12.87
C THR A 24 4.44 0.90 -12.52
N VAL A 25 3.59 0.29 -11.68
CA VAL A 25 2.40 0.94 -11.10
C VAL A 25 2.76 1.68 -9.83
N PHE A 26 3.40 1.00 -8.89
CA PHE A 26 3.90 1.56 -7.64
C PHE A 26 5.41 1.36 -7.58
N ASP A 27 6.15 2.46 -7.49
CA ASP A 27 7.61 2.45 -7.39
C ASP A 27 8.10 2.56 -5.93
N GLU A 28 7.17 2.71 -5.00
CA GLU A 28 7.41 2.79 -3.58
C GLU A 28 6.30 2.07 -2.81
N TRP A 29 6.69 1.31 -1.78
CA TRP A 29 5.76 0.74 -0.82
C TRP A 29 6.34 0.67 0.59
N VAL A 30 5.46 0.73 1.58
CA VAL A 30 5.80 0.59 2.99
C VAL A 30 4.80 -0.29 3.71
N LEU A 31 5.32 -1.18 4.56
CA LEU A 31 4.54 -1.93 5.54
C LEU A 31 4.68 -1.24 6.88
N VAL A 32 3.55 -0.99 7.54
CA VAL A 32 3.52 -0.34 8.84
C VAL A 32 2.70 -1.15 9.82
N SER A 33 3.12 -1.13 11.09
CA SER A 33 2.29 -1.52 12.22
C SER A 33 1.84 -0.27 12.98
N ILE A 34 0.65 -0.32 13.53
CA ILE A 34 0.03 0.81 14.20
C ILE A 34 -0.64 0.32 15.48
N ARG A 35 0.00 0.58 16.62
CA ARG A 35 -0.52 0.19 17.92
C ARG A 35 -0.68 1.42 18.78
N ALA A 36 -1.91 1.63 19.26
CA ALA A 36 -2.24 2.67 20.24
C ALA A 36 -1.56 4.00 19.90
N ASP A 37 -1.87 4.55 18.72
CA ASP A 37 -1.37 5.82 18.12
C ASP A 37 0.11 5.88 17.67
N ARG A 38 0.90 4.85 17.93
CA ARG A 38 2.28 4.74 17.45
C ARG A 38 2.38 3.89 16.19
N GLY A 39 2.90 4.50 15.13
CA GLY A 39 3.26 3.82 13.89
C GLY A 39 4.72 3.36 13.91
N ALA A 40 4.99 2.17 13.39
CA ALA A 40 6.35 1.70 13.10
C ALA A 40 6.42 1.14 11.68
N ILE A 41 7.48 1.52 10.95
CA ILE A 41 7.79 0.93 9.65
C ILE A 41 8.34 -0.48 9.89
N LEU A 42 7.64 -1.48 9.36
CA LEU A 42 8.03 -2.89 9.42
C LEU A 42 8.94 -3.26 8.23
N ALA A 43 8.62 -2.74 7.06
CA ALA A 43 9.40 -2.92 5.83
C ALA A 43 9.15 -1.74 4.89
N TYR A 44 10.11 -1.46 4.03
CA TYR A 44 10.05 -0.37 3.06
C TYR A 44 10.85 -0.75 1.83
N GLU A 45 10.36 -0.38 0.65
CA GLU A 45 11.08 -0.45 -0.62
C GLU A 45 10.67 0.73 -1.51
N GLY A 46 11.65 1.40 -2.11
CA GLY A 46 11.39 2.54 -2.99
C GLY A 46 12.50 3.59 -2.96
N PRO A 47 12.45 4.60 -3.83
CA PRO A 47 13.55 5.52 -4.07
C PRO A 47 13.81 6.52 -2.93
N ARG A 48 12.86 6.73 -2.00
CA ARG A 48 12.92 7.78 -0.98
C ARG A 48 13.18 7.29 0.46
N ALA A 49 13.83 6.14 0.65
CA ALA A 49 13.90 5.45 1.97
C ALA A 49 14.25 6.36 3.15
N GLU A 50 15.32 7.15 3.04
CA GLU A 50 15.81 7.99 4.13
C GLU A 50 14.90 9.19 4.40
N THR A 51 14.33 9.80 3.37
CA THR A 51 13.40 10.92 3.49
C THR A 51 12.05 10.44 4.03
N TYR A 52 11.56 9.30 3.54
CA TYR A 52 10.31 8.69 3.98
C TYR A 52 10.34 8.38 5.47
N LYS A 53 11.40 7.71 5.97
CA LYS A 53 11.55 7.41 7.40
C LYS A 53 11.53 8.67 8.28
N LYS A 54 12.15 9.77 7.84
CA LYS A 54 12.18 11.04 8.57
C LYS A 54 10.81 11.71 8.63
N GLN A 55 10.03 11.61 7.57
CA GLN A 55 8.71 12.24 7.45
C GLN A 55 7.59 11.40 8.05
N PHE A 56 7.75 10.07 8.07
CA PHE A 56 6.75 9.11 8.52
C PHE A 56 6.15 9.46 9.89
N THR A 57 6.98 9.86 10.86
CA THR A 57 6.52 10.22 12.21
C THR A 57 5.61 11.45 12.24
N PHE A 58 5.78 12.37 11.28
CA PHE A 58 4.94 13.57 11.18
C PHE A 58 3.63 13.30 10.44
N ASP A 59 3.68 12.43 9.43
CA ASP A 59 2.56 12.21 8.50
C ASP A 59 1.60 11.11 8.95
N ILE A 60 2.08 10.11 9.70
CA ILE A 60 1.32 8.89 10.00
C ILE A 60 0.01 9.17 10.75
N ALA A 61 -0.02 10.16 11.63
CA ALA A 61 -1.24 10.51 12.37
C ALA A 61 -2.35 11.04 11.44
N SER A 62 -1.99 11.73 10.35
CA SER A 62 -2.96 12.23 9.38
C SER A 62 -3.50 11.11 8.51
N MET A 63 -2.61 10.28 7.94
CA MET A 63 -2.99 9.07 7.19
C MET A 63 -3.93 8.18 8.00
N LEU A 64 -3.66 8.02 9.29
CA LEU A 64 -4.46 7.18 10.17
C LEU A 64 -5.88 7.68 10.39
N ARG A 65 -6.05 9.00 10.53
CA ARG A 65 -7.39 9.59 10.67
C ARG A 65 -8.21 9.37 9.41
N GLU A 66 -7.58 9.49 8.25
CA GLU A 66 -8.23 9.24 6.96
C GLU A 66 -8.67 7.78 6.84
N LEU A 67 -7.77 6.82 7.13
CA LEU A 67 -8.08 5.39 7.09
C LEU A 67 -9.16 4.98 8.11
N ALA A 68 -9.13 5.55 9.32
CA ALA A 68 -10.14 5.28 10.34
C ALA A 68 -11.55 5.66 9.85
N GLY A 69 -11.66 6.69 9.01
CA GLY A 69 -12.92 7.06 8.35
C GLY A 69 -13.41 6.02 7.33
N GLN A 70 -12.51 5.26 6.71
CA GLN A 70 -12.84 4.27 5.67
C GLN A 70 -13.30 2.91 6.23
N LYS A 71 -13.02 2.61 7.50
CA LYS A 71 -13.43 1.36 8.18
C LYS A 71 -13.03 0.07 7.43
N LEU A 72 -11.82 0.04 6.88
CA LEU A 72 -11.30 -1.13 6.14
C LEU A 72 -11.19 -2.36 7.06
N SER A 73 -11.72 -3.50 6.61
CA SER A 73 -11.47 -4.82 7.20
C SER A 73 -10.13 -5.37 6.70
N VAL A 74 -9.63 -6.46 7.29
CA VAL A 74 -8.39 -7.09 6.79
C VAL A 74 -8.61 -7.62 5.37
N GLY A 75 -7.69 -7.27 4.48
CA GLY A 75 -7.76 -7.52 3.04
C GLY A 75 -8.47 -6.44 2.24
N ASP A 76 -9.24 -5.56 2.89
CA ASP A 76 -9.82 -4.40 2.22
C ASP A 76 -8.73 -3.39 1.85
N PHE A 77 -8.99 -2.67 0.77
CA PHE A 77 -8.07 -1.71 0.21
C PHE A 77 -8.82 -0.50 -0.36
N ALA A 78 -8.08 0.59 -0.50
CA ALA A 78 -8.55 1.77 -1.22
C ALA A 78 -7.44 2.31 -2.11
N PHE A 79 -7.84 3.00 -3.18
CA PHE A 79 -6.94 3.78 -4.00
C PHE A 79 -7.35 5.26 -3.87
N ALA A 80 -6.38 6.14 -3.66
CA ALA A 80 -6.63 7.57 -3.59
C ALA A 80 -7.27 8.07 -4.90
N ALA A 81 -8.27 8.94 -4.78
CA ALA A 81 -8.95 9.55 -5.92
C ALA A 81 -8.09 10.64 -6.56
N ASP A 82 -7.38 11.40 -5.73
CA ASP A 82 -6.38 12.39 -6.10
C ASP A 82 -5.27 12.32 -5.05
N ALA A 83 -4.04 12.03 -5.47
CA ALA A 83 -2.89 11.92 -4.58
C ALA A 83 -2.48 13.28 -3.99
N HIS A 84 -3.08 14.39 -4.46
CA HIS A 84 -2.96 15.68 -3.82
C HIS A 84 -3.68 15.69 -2.46
N GLY A 85 -2.92 15.32 -1.42
CA GLY A 85 -3.36 15.39 -0.03
C GLY A 85 -3.49 14.03 0.66
N THR A 86 -3.52 12.92 -0.09
CA THR A 86 -3.33 11.59 0.46
C THR A 86 -1.85 11.23 0.39
N HIS A 87 -1.24 10.85 1.52
CA HIS A 87 0.18 10.49 1.56
C HIS A 87 0.48 9.11 0.90
N TYR A 88 -0.54 8.47 0.31
CA TYR A 88 -0.49 7.20 -0.40
C TYR A 88 -1.36 7.24 -1.65
N ASP A 89 -0.99 6.47 -2.69
CA ASP A 89 -1.80 6.22 -3.89
C ASP A 89 -2.69 4.98 -3.74
N GLY A 90 -2.19 3.96 -3.04
CA GLY A 90 -2.92 2.75 -2.68
C GLY A 90 -2.68 2.37 -1.23
N CYS A 91 -3.73 1.90 -0.54
CA CYS A 91 -3.62 1.34 0.80
C CYS A 91 -4.33 0.00 0.90
N MET A 92 -3.85 -0.87 1.78
CA MET A 92 -4.50 -2.14 2.11
C MET A 92 -4.29 -2.47 3.58
N ARG A 93 -5.33 -2.95 4.26
CA ARG A 93 -5.19 -3.46 5.63
C ARG A 93 -4.74 -4.92 5.58
N LEU A 94 -3.62 -5.22 6.21
CA LEU A 94 -2.96 -6.53 6.13
C LEU A 94 -3.20 -7.40 7.36
N GLY A 95 -3.52 -6.77 8.48
CA GLY A 95 -3.79 -7.40 9.75
C GLY A 95 -4.55 -6.45 10.68
N GLU A 96 -4.68 -6.82 11.95
CA GLU A 96 -5.44 -6.01 12.92
C GLU A 96 -4.86 -4.58 13.03
N SER A 97 -3.54 -4.47 13.11
CA SER A 97 -2.82 -3.21 13.26
C SER A 97 -1.91 -2.87 12.09
N SER A 98 -1.95 -3.64 10.99
CA SER A 98 -0.92 -3.58 9.95
C SER A 98 -1.48 -3.11 8.61
N TYR A 99 -0.76 -2.23 7.93
CA TYR A 99 -1.17 -1.63 6.67
C TYR A 99 -0.03 -1.62 5.64
N LEU A 100 -0.40 -1.80 4.38
CA LEU A 100 0.43 -1.53 3.20
C LEU A 100 0.04 -0.17 2.66
N PHE A 101 1.03 0.67 2.39
CA PHE A 101 0.86 1.86 1.58
C PHE A 101 1.77 1.78 0.36
N CYS A 102 1.25 2.20 -0.79
CA CYS A 102 1.96 2.24 -2.04
C CYS A 102 1.85 3.62 -2.67
N ASN A 103 2.90 4.04 -3.35
CA ASN A 103 3.00 5.29 -4.07
C ASN A 103 3.64 5.09 -5.44
N HIS A 104 3.38 6.03 -6.33
CA HIS A 104 4.15 6.26 -7.53
C HIS A 104 4.73 7.67 -7.53
N THR A 105 6.05 7.79 -7.53
CA THR A 105 6.71 9.08 -7.30
C THR A 105 6.62 10.08 -8.45
N GLN A 106 6.11 9.67 -9.62
CA GLN A 106 6.12 10.50 -10.84
C GLN A 106 4.76 10.69 -11.51
N ARG A 107 3.75 9.89 -11.16
CA ARG A 107 2.43 9.87 -11.80
C ARG A 107 1.37 9.66 -10.74
N THR A 108 0.21 10.24 -10.98
CA THR A 108 -0.96 10.15 -10.12
C THR A 108 -1.79 8.89 -10.42
N MET A 109 -2.64 8.50 -9.48
CA MET A 109 -3.66 7.48 -9.75
C MET A 109 -4.60 7.85 -10.90
N LEU A 110 -4.85 9.14 -11.15
CA LEU A 110 -5.66 9.57 -12.29
C LEU A 110 -4.99 9.17 -13.63
N GLU A 111 -3.69 9.43 -13.77
CA GLU A 111 -2.92 9.05 -14.97
C GLU A 111 -2.72 7.55 -15.10
N ILE A 112 -2.58 6.82 -13.97
CA ILE A 112 -2.43 5.37 -13.99
C ILE A 112 -3.73 4.69 -14.46
N ARG A 113 -4.89 5.15 -13.98
CA ARG A 113 -6.20 4.56 -14.28
C ARG A 113 -6.66 4.77 -15.72
N GLN A 114 -6.07 5.73 -16.46
CA GLN A 114 -6.38 5.97 -17.86
C GLN A 114 -5.88 4.86 -18.80
N SER A 115 -4.92 4.04 -18.36
CA SER A 115 -4.43 2.93 -19.18
C SER A 115 -5.49 1.83 -19.32
N ALA A 116 -5.66 1.30 -20.54
CA ALA A 116 -6.52 0.14 -20.79
C ALA A 116 -6.08 -1.13 -20.02
N THR A 117 -4.80 -1.22 -19.63
CA THR A 117 -4.25 -2.35 -18.85
C THR A 117 -4.48 -2.21 -17.35
N TRP A 118 -5.02 -1.08 -16.87
CA TRP A 118 -5.25 -0.86 -15.44
C TRP A 118 -6.11 -1.94 -14.80
N LEU A 119 -7.21 -2.34 -15.46
CA LEU A 119 -8.11 -3.34 -14.90
C LEU A 119 -7.43 -4.71 -14.73
N ALA A 120 -6.54 -5.08 -15.64
CA ALA A 120 -5.75 -6.31 -15.54
C ALA A 120 -4.76 -6.24 -14.37
N ALA A 121 -4.09 -5.09 -14.20
CA ALA A 121 -3.19 -4.85 -13.07
C ALA A 121 -3.94 -4.90 -11.73
N GLN A 122 -5.09 -4.24 -11.64
CA GLN A 122 -5.92 -4.17 -10.44
C GLN A 122 -6.35 -5.55 -9.93
N LYS A 123 -6.56 -6.53 -10.81
CA LYS A 123 -6.87 -7.92 -10.42
C LYS A 123 -5.80 -8.49 -9.47
N THR A 124 -4.53 -8.18 -9.72
CA THR A 124 -3.42 -8.67 -8.88
C THR A 124 -3.49 -8.07 -7.47
N TRP A 125 -3.95 -6.83 -7.34
CA TRP A 125 -4.17 -6.16 -6.07
C TRP A 125 -5.35 -6.77 -5.29
N VAL A 126 -6.44 -7.12 -5.99
CA VAL A 126 -7.58 -7.83 -5.40
C VAL A 126 -7.15 -9.20 -4.86
N GLU A 127 -6.36 -9.94 -5.64
CA GLU A 127 -5.81 -11.24 -5.22
C GLU A 127 -4.92 -11.11 -3.97
N LEU A 128 -4.11 -10.04 -3.89
CA LEU A 128 -3.30 -9.74 -2.71
C LEU A 128 -4.18 -9.49 -1.47
N GLY A 129 -5.23 -8.68 -1.60
CA GLY A 129 -6.19 -8.42 -0.52
C GLY A 129 -6.85 -9.70 -0.03
N ALA A 130 -7.30 -10.57 -0.95
CA ALA A 130 -7.87 -11.86 -0.60
C ALA A 130 -6.89 -12.77 0.17
N LYS A 131 -5.59 -12.70 -0.14
CA LYS A 131 -4.56 -13.45 0.62
C LYS A 131 -4.43 -12.94 2.04
N PHE A 132 -4.34 -11.63 2.26
CA PHE A 132 -4.30 -11.08 3.62
C PHE A 132 -5.59 -11.27 4.40
N ALA A 133 -6.75 -11.27 3.73
CA ALA A 133 -8.01 -11.65 4.37
C ALA A 133 -7.99 -13.10 4.89
N SER A 134 -7.36 -14.02 4.16
CA SER A 134 -7.27 -15.44 4.54
C SER A 134 -6.14 -15.77 5.52
N ASP A 135 -5.04 -15.01 5.47
CA ASP A 135 -3.84 -15.24 6.28
C ASP A 135 -3.23 -13.88 6.70
N PRO A 136 -3.82 -13.20 7.70
CA PRO A 136 -3.43 -11.85 8.10
C PRO A 136 -1.97 -11.75 8.58
N LEU A 137 -1.35 -10.58 8.45
CA LEU A 137 -0.05 -10.29 9.07
C LEU A 137 -0.19 -10.13 10.59
N GLU A 138 0.53 -10.97 11.34
CA GLU A 138 0.58 -10.98 12.82
C GLU A 138 1.89 -10.41 13.38
#